data_AF-A0A355DTM9-F1
#
_entry.id   AF-A0A355DTM9-F1
#
_cell.length_a   1.000
_cell.length_b   1.000
_cell.length_c   1.000
_cell.angle_alpha   90.00
_cell.angle_beta   90.00
_cell.angle_gamma   90.00
#
_symmetry.space_group_name_H-M   'P 1'
#
loop_
_entity.id
_entity.type
_entity.pdbx_description
1 polymer ?
#
loop_
_entity_poly.entity_id
_entity_poly.type
_entity_poly.pdbx_seq_one_letter_code
_entity_poly.pdbx_strand_id
1 'polypeptide(L)' 'MRPYTVVLIIPTGVGASIGGYAGDALPVARAIAQICDRLITHPNVLNGAQLYWNLPNALYVEG' A
#
# COMPACT_ATOMS: atom_id res chain seq x y z
N MET A 1 -4.46 16.36 18.80
CA MET A 1 -4.29 16.36 17.33
C MET A 1 -5.04 15.17 16.76
N ARG A 2 -5.66 15.27 15.58
CA ARG A 2 -6.27 14.11 14.90
C ARG A 2 -5.19 13.42 14.04
N PRO A 3 -5.09 12.09 14.03
CA PRO A 3 -4.11 11.38 13.21
C PRO A 3 -4.41 11.62 11.72
N TYR A 4 -3.38 11.93 10.94
CA TYR A 4 -3.46 12.04 9.49
C TYR A 4 -3.59 10.65 8.89
N THR A 5 -4.82 10.29 8.53
CA THR A 5 -5.17 8.98 7.96
C THR A 5 -5.30 9.11 6.45
N VAL A 6 -4.59 8.25 5.71
CA VAL A 6 -4.60 8.20 4.25
C VAL A 6 -5.12 6.85 3.78
N VAL A 7 -5.96 6.87 2.75
CA VAL A 7 -6.38 5.68 2.02
C VAL A 7 -5.62 5.64 0.70
N LEU A 8 -4.89 4.56 0.45
CA LEU A 8 -4.19 4.31 -0.79
C LEU A 8 -4.94 3.25 -1.59
N ILE A 9 -5.43 3.63 -2.77
CA ILE A 9 -6.09 2.73 -3.71
C ILE A 9 -5.20 2.59 -4.93
N ILE A 10 -4.74 1.37 -5.19
CA ILE A 10 -3.99 1.04 -6.40
C ILE A 10 -4.84 0.06 -7.20
N PRO A 11 -5.24 0.39 -8.44
CA PRO A 11 -6.00 -0.50 -9.31
C PRO A 11 -5.07 -1.57 -9.89
N THR A 12 -4.70 -2.54 -9.04
CA THR A 12 -3.79 -3.62 -9.40
C THR A 12 -4.33 -4.46 -10.55
N GLY A 13 -3.44 -4.94 -11.42
CA GLY A 13 -3.79 -5.76 -12.57
C GLY A 13 -2.76 -5.68 -13.69
N VAL A 14 -2.69 -6.72 -14.54
CA VAL A 14 -1.72 -6.78 -15.64
C VAL A 14 -1.85 -5.54 -16.54
N GLY A 15 -0.73 -4.85 -16.76
CA GLY A 15 -0.69 -3.62 -17.56
C GLY A 15 -0.99 -2.33 -16.79
N ALA A 16 -1.26 -2.39 -15.48
CA ALA A 16 -1.32 -1.19 -14.65
C ALA A 16 0.06 -0.54 -14.56
N SER A 17 0.10 0.80 -14.60
CA SER A 17 1.35 1.57 -14.47
C SER A 17 1.97 1.44 -13.07
N ILE A 18 1.15 1.12 -12.06
CA ILE A 18 1.51 0.84 -10.67
C ILE A 18 0.57 -0.26 -10.18
N GLY A 19 1.08 -1.31 -9.55
CA GLY A 19 0.28 -2.47 -9.13
C GLY A 19 0.11 -3.52 -10.22
N GLY A 20 0.89 -3.43 -11.31
CA GLY A 20 0.83 -4.33 -12.45
C GLY A 20 1.78 -5.52 -12.35
N TYR A 21 2.81 -5.40 -11.51
CA TYR A 21 3.80 -6.43 -11.25
C TYR A 21 3.92 -6.70 -9.75
N ALA A 22 4.41 -7.89 -9.38
CA ALA A 22 4.59 -8.21 -7.97
C ALA A 22 5.56 -7.25 -7.29
N GLY A 23 5.08 -6.53 -6.27
CA GLY A 23 5.88 -5.63 -5.43
C GLY A 23 6.11 -4.22 -5.98
N ASP A 24 5.59 -3.89 -7.18
CA ASP A 24 5.78 -2.55 -7.79
C ASP A 24 4.99 -1.43 -7.08
N ALA A 25 3.92 -1.79 -6.38
CA ALA A 25 3.10 -0.91 -5.57
C ALA A 25 3.72 -0.58 -4.21
N LEU A 26 4.70 -1.39 -3.78
CA LEU A 26 5.32 -1.26 -2.45
C LEU A 26 6.06 0.08 -2.25
N PRO A 27 6.89 0.58 -3.19
CA PRO A 27 7.54 1.88 -3.03
C PRO A 27 6.55 3.03 -2.83
N VAL A 28 5.39 2.98 -3.49
CA VAL A 28 4.33 3.98 -3.35
C VAL A 28 3.73 3.92 -1.94
N ALA A 29 3.38 2.72 -1.48
CA ALA A 29 2.86 2.55 -0.13
C ALA A 29 3.85 2.99 0.95
N ARG A 30 5.15 2.72 0.76
CA ARG A 30 6.21 3.18 1.66
C ARG A 30 6.33 4.70 1.70
N ALA A 31 6.31 5.36 0.54
CA ALA A 31 6.39 6.82 0.46
C ALA A 31 5.20 7.48 1.16
N ILE A 32 3.98 6.94 0.98
CA ILE A 32 2.79 7.44 1.66
C ILE A 32 2.86 7.18 3.17
N ALA A 33 3.29 5.98 3.59
CA ALA A 33 3.45 5.64 5.00
C ALA A 33 4.43 6.56 5.75
N GLN A 34 5.41 7.16 5.07
CA GLN A 34 6.35 8.11 5.67
C GLN A 34 5.73 9.48 6.00
N ILE A 35 4.61 9.84 5.36
CA ILE A 35 4.00 11.17 5.51
C ILE A 35 2.67 11.14 6.28
N CYS A 36 2.16 9.96 6.65
CA CYS A 36 0.90 9.80 7.37
C CYS A 36 1.04 9.02 8.67
N ASP A 37 0.17 9.31 9.63
CA ASP A 37 0.11 8.57 10.89
C ASP A 37 -0.51 7.18 10.72
N ARG A 38 -1.40 7.03 9.73
CA ARG A 38 -2.12 5.78 9.44
C ARG A 38 -2.36 5.64 7.93
N LEU A 39 -1.87 4.55 7.36
CA LEU A 39 -2.12 4.17 5.97
C LEU A 39 -3.14 3.02 5.94
N ILE A 40 -4.19 3.16 5.13
CA ILE A 40 -5.17 2.11 4.86
C ILE A 40 -5.06 1.71 3.39
N THR A 41 -4.91 0.42 3.10
CA THR A 41 -4.80 -0.11 1.72
C THR A 41 -5.30 -1.55 1.64
N HIS A 42 -5.52 -2.06 0.42
CA HIS A 42 -5.82 -3.47 0.17
C HIS A 42 -4.54 -4.33 0.15
N PRO A 43 -4.63 -5.65 0.41
CA PRO A 43 -3.46 -6.52 0.54
C PRO A 43 -2.64 -6.70 -0.75
N ASN A 44 -3.22 -6.55 -1.95
CA ASN A 44 -2.46 -6.75 -3.18
C ASN A 44 -1.40 -5.65 -3.41
N VAL A 45 -1.50 -4.50 -2.69
CA VAL A 45 -0.46 -3.46 -2.68
C VAL A 45 0.83 -3.92 -1.99
N LEU A 46 0.72 -4.75 -0.94
CA LEU A 46 1.87 -5.11 -0.09
C LEU A 46 2.27 -6.60 -0.17
N ASN A 47 1.51 -7.45 -0.88
CA ASN A 47 1.73 -8.91 -0.91
C ASN A 47 2.13 -9.49 -2.28
N GLY A 48 2.55 -8.67 -3.24
CA GLY A 48 3.05 -9.18 -4.52
C GLY A 48 4.24 -10.14 -4.33
N ALA A 49 4.10 -11.40 -4.75
CA ALA A 49 5.16 -12.44 -4.72
C ALA A 49 5.89 -12.63 -3.37
N GLN A 50 5.16 -12.61 -2.25
CA GLN A 50 5.73 -12.74 -0.88
C GLN A 50 6.72 -11.63 -0.49
N LEU A 51 6.78 -10.52 -1.24
CA LEU A 51 7.56 -9.34 -0.88
C LEU A 51 6.83 -8.54 0.19
N TYR A 52 6.76 -9.09 1.41
CA TYR A 52 6.20 -8.41 2.56
C TYR A 52 7.19 -7.38 3.10
N TRP A 53 6.71 -6.15 3.32
CA TRP A 53 7.44 -5.14 4.07
C TRP A 53 6.65 -4.74 5.29
N ASN A 54 7.27 -4.80 6.46
CA ASN A 54 6.62 -4.40 7.69
C ASN A 54 6.48 -2.87 7.73
N LEU A 55 5.26 -2.39 7.49
CA LEU A 55 4.88 -0.99 7.68
C LEU A 55 4.04 -0.88 8.95
N PRO A 56 4.60 -0.37 10.06
CA PRO A 56 3.97 -0.42 11.39
C PRO A 56 2.68 0.42 11.49
N ASN A 57 2.48 1.35 10.56
CA ASN A 57 1.29 2.21 10.46
C ASN A 57 0.37 1.83 9.28
N ALA A 58 0.61 0.71 8.60
CA ALA A 58 -0.25 0.22 7.53
C ALA A 58 -1.32 -0.74 8.06
N LEU A 59 -2.57 -0.48 7.71
CA LEU A 59 -3.74 -1.29 8.03
C LEU A 59 -4.30 -1.86 6.73
N TYR A 60 -4.51 -3.17 6.72
CA TYR A 60 -5.15 -3.88 5.61
C TYR A 60 -6.66 -3.90 5.78
N VAL A 61 -7.36 -3.62 4.69
CA VAL A 61 -8.79 -3.86 4.59
C VAL A 61 -9.07 -4.78 3.42
N GLU A 62 -9.99 -5.72 3.63
CA GLU A 62 -10.61 -6.46 2.53
C GLU A 62 -11.44 -5.47 1.70
N GLY A 63 -11.33 -5.57 0.37
CA GLY A 63 -12.04 -4.75 -0.60
C GLY A 63 -12.75 -5.62 -1.62
#